data_AF-A0ABD3WE61-F1
#
_entry.id   AF-A0ABD3WE61-F1
#
_cell.length_a   1.000
_cell.length_b   1.000
_cell.length_c   1.000
_cell.angle_alpha   90.00
_cell.angle_beta   90.00
_cell.angle_gamma   90.00
#
_symmetry.space_group_name_H-M   'P 1'
#
loop_
_entity.id
_entity.type
_entity.pdbx_description
1 polymer ?
#
loop_
_entity_poly.entity_id
_entity_poly.type
_entity_poly.pdbx_seq_one_letter_code
_entity_poly.pdbx_strand_id
1 'polypeptide(L)'
;MVEICVQHSLTYMHCSRIKRLCIFLLTIVLIVVFEYAIMNIRMVPSMPALSMSLKNTKTQTKPTMSHDNGGTLIGISKVMMKLSNTTTRPAPGMLYNLTQVTTRRPDSTPNIQRRSTYDLEFVKTKDLARHLSTRNYHKRHFITINLMGRLGNNMFQLAALMSSAKRLNYTAFVRPKNVLNYFFLSPITSDITLTNRKTFSERMYAKYDSNIERLDTNYNWTLFGYYQSWKYFYKDENLIRRSFEFSTNVSKAASQFVDGFRDKHKTIVGIHVRRGDFKTQEKEMIGYTTAPLSYIQKSMNYFRDRYNDTFFVICSDDITWCKNNIRGNNDTVFSSFDNPGSVMAMLSFCDHVIITSGTFGWWGAWLAGGEVVYFKGFPRPGSVIDKGMCRDDYYPPQWIGMD
;
A
#
# COMPACT_ATOMS: atom_id res chain seq x y z
N MET A 1 3.42 68.46 22.59
CA MET A 1 4.72 67.90 22.16
C MET A 1 5.10 66.59 22.86
N VAL A 2 4.68 66.34 24.11
CA VAL A 2 5.07 65.11 24.86
C VAL A 2 4.32 63.84 24.40
N GLU A 3 3.07 63.92 23.95
CA GLU A 3 2.30 62.74 23.49
C GLU A 3 2.77 62.16 22.15
N ILE A 4 3.29 62.99 21.24
CA ILE A 4 3.79 62.55 19.92
C ILE A 4 5.12 61.77 20.03
N CYS A 5 5.92 62.04 21.06
CA CYS A 5 7.17 61.31 21.33
C CYS A 5 6.94 59.90 21.90
N VAL A 6 5.88 59.69 22.68
CA VAL A 6 5.56 58.38 23.29
C VAL A 6 4.99 57.42 22.24
N GLN A 7 4.16 57.91 21.31
CA GLN A 7 3.65 57.11 20.20
C GLN A 7 4.75 56.69 19.21
N HIS A 8 5.73 57.55 18.91
CA HIS A 8 6.86 57.18 18.04
C HIS A 8 7.76 56.10 18.67
N SER A 9 7.98 56.14 19.99
CA SER A 9 8.85 55.18 20.67
C SER A 9 8.22 53.79 20.84
N LEU A 10 6.90 53.71 21.02
CA LEU A 10 6.15 52.43 21.03
C LEU A 10 6.15 51.73 19.66
N THR A 11 5.97 52.48 18.57
CA THR A 11 6.01 51.94 17.20
C THR A 11 7.41 51.45 16.83
N TYR A 12 8.46 52.14 17.30
CA TYR A 12 9.86 51.73 17.10
C TYR A 12 10.20 50.44 17.86
N MET A 13 9.73 50.28 19.10
CA MET A 13 9.90 49.05 19.86
C MET A 13 9.14 47.86 19.25
N HIS A 14 7.93 48.08 18.72
CA HIS A 14 7.15 47.04 18.05
C HIS A 14 7.82 46.57 16.75
N CYS A 15 8.40 47.49 15.97
CA CYS A 15 9.15 47.18 14.75
C CYS A 15 10.45 46.41 15.06
N SER A 16 11.13 46.74 16.16
CA SER A 16 12.33 46.05 16.66
C SER A 16 12.05 44.59 17.05
N ARG A 17 10.93 44.32 17.75
CA ARG A 17 10.53 42.95 18.12
C ARG A 17 10.14 42.10 16.91
N ILE A 18 9.43 42.68 15.94
CA ILE A 18 9.07 41.98 14.69
C ILE A 18 10.33 41.66 13.86
N LYS A 19 11.28 42.60 13.75
CA LYS A 19 12.56 42.34 13.09
C LYS A 19 13.35 41.21 13.76
N ARG A 20 13.40 41.18 15.10
CA ARG A 20 14.06 40.08 15.84
C ARG A 20 13.36 38.73 15.61
N LEU A 21 12.03 38.71 15.56
CA LEU A 21 11.27 37.50 15.28
C LEU A 21 11.47 37.01 13.84
N CYS A 22 11.49 37.92 12.85
CA CYS A 22 11.79 37.58 11.46
C CYS A 22 13.22 37.05 11.29
N ILE A 23 14.21 37.67 11.95
CA ILE A 23 15.60 37.18 11.93
C ILE A 23 15.67 35.79 12.56
N PHE A 24 15.03 35.56 13.72
CA PHE A 24 14.99 34.26 14.38
C PHE A 24 14.36 33.17 13.51
N LEU A 25 13.24 33.48 12.84
CA LEU A 25 12.59 32.56 11.90
C LEU A 25 13.47 32.29 10.66
N LEU A 26 14.15 33.31 10.13
CA LEU A 26 15.10 33.12 9.03
C LEU A 26 16.28 32.24 9.44
N THR A 27 16.79 32.42 10.66
CA THR A 27 17.88 31.59 11.21
C THR A 27 17.43 30.14 11.37
N ILE A 28 16.21 29.88 11.83
CA ILE A 28 15.66 28.51 11.92
C ILE A 28 15.53 27.90 10.51
N VAL A 29 15.01 28.64 9.53
CA VAL A 29 14.89 28.15 8.15
C VAL A 29 16.27 27.84 7.57
N LEU A 30 17.27 28.70 7.80
CA LEU A 30 18.64 28.48 7.35
C LEU A 30 19.29 27.25 8.02
N ILE A 31 19.07 27.05 9.32
CA ILE A 31 19.56 25.85 10.04
C ILE A 31 18.93 24.59 9.46
N VAL A 32 17.61 24.58 9.21
CA VAL A 32 16.91 23.43 8.62
C VAL A 32 17.39 23.13 7.20
N VAL A 33 17.62 24.17 6.38
CA VAL A 33 18.17 24.03 5.03
C VAL A 33 19.61 23.51 5.06
N PHE A 34 20.42 23.96 6.02
CA PHE A 34 21.81 23.54 6.18
C PHE A 34 21.93 22.10 6.68
N GLU A 35 21.11 21.69 7.66
CA GLU A 35 20.99 20.29 8.12
C GLU A 35 20.54 19.36 6.98
N TYR A 36 19.58 19.81 6.16
CA TYR A 36 19.11 19.07 4.98
C TYR A 36 20.21 18.96 3.90
N ALA A 37 21.04 19.99 3.72
CA ALA A 37 22.18 19.94 2.80
C ALA A 37 23.28 18.98 3.30
N ILE A 38 23.57 18.97 4.61
CA ILE A 38 24.53 18.04 5.22
C ILE A 38 24.07 16.59 5.11
N MET A 39 22.77 16.32 5.28
CA MET A 39 22.20 14.98 5.05
C MET A 39 22.38 14.49 3.61
N ASN A 40 22.28 15.39 2.62
CA ASN A 40 22.46 15.02 1.20
C ASN A 40 23.93 14.81 0.82
N ILE A 41 24.88 15.47 1.48
CA ILE A 41 26.32 15.25 1.25
C ILE A 41 26.80 13.91 1.85
N ARG A 42 26.14 13.41 2.92
CA ARG A 42 26.46 12.11 3.54
C ARG A 42 25.87 10.88 2.82
N MET A 43 25.15 11.06 1.70
CA MET A 43 24.57 9.97 0.90
C MET A 43 25.34 9.67 -0.41
N VAL A 44 26.65 9.92 -0.45
CA VAL A 44 27.54 9.35 -1.49
C VAL A 44 28.17 8.07 -0.94
N PRO A 45 27.88 6.87 -1.48
CA PRO A 45 28.55 5.66 -1.04
C PRO A 45 30.00 5.67 -1.50
N SER A 46 30.94 5.52 -0.58
CA SER A 46 32.32 5.15 -0.86
C SER A 46 32.36 3.77 -1.54
N MET A 47 32.92 3.69 -2.75
CA MET A 47 33.19 2.42 -3.43
C MET A 47 34.07 1.50 -2.56
N PRO A 48 33.77 0.19 -2.45
CA PRO A 48 34.73 -0.76 -1.89
C PRO A 48 35.83 -1.05 -2.92
N ALA A 49 37.08 -0.93 -2.48
CA ALA A 49 38.25 -1.38 -3.23
C ALA A 49 38.16 -2.89 -3.53
N LEU A 50 38.44 -3.27 -4.78
CA LEU A 50 38.73 -4.64 -5.15
C LEU A 50 39.99 -5.11 -4.41
N SER A 51 39.87 -6.12 -3.56
CA SER A 51 40.99 -7.00 -3.23
C SER A 51 40.79 -8.35 -3.91
N MET A 52 41.63 -8.63 -4.91
CA MET A 52 41.83 -9.97 -5.45
C MET A 52 42.46 -10.83 -4.35
N SER A 53 41.82 -11.94 -4.01
CA SER A 53 42.50 -13.07 -3.38
C SER A 53 42.09 -14.36 -4.06
N LEU A 54 43.03 -14.90 -4.83
CA LEU A 54 43.01 -16.27 -5.32
C LEU A 54 42.90 -17.24 -4.15
N LYS A 55 42.06 -18.28 -4.27
CA LYS A 55 42.39 -19.65 -3.84
C LYS A 55 41.36 -20.68 -4.31
N ASN A 56 41.82 -21.46 -5.29
CA ASN A 56 41.75 -22.92 -5.40
C ASN A 56 40.46 -23.66 -5.02
N THR A 57 39.84 -24.18 -6.09
CA THR A 57 39.18 -25.49 -6.16
C THR A 57 39.90 -26.59 -5.38
N LYS A 58 39.18 -27.28 -4.49
CA LYS A 58 39.36 -28.72 -4.22
C LYS A 58 38.01 -29.36 -3.87
N THR A 59 37.86 -30.55 -4.45
CA THR A 59 36.78 -31.53 -4.44
C THR A 59 36.72 -32.36 -3.15
N GLN A 60 35.69 -33.24 -3.09
CA GLN A 60 35.46 -34.39 -2.17
C GLN A 60 34.70 -34.07 -0.87
N THR A 61 33.79 -34.88 -0.29
CA THR A 61 33.06 -36.15 -0.56
C THR A 61 32.06 -36.31 0.62
N LYS A 62 30.91 -36.98 0.42
CA LYS A 62 30.03 -37.55 1.49
C LYS A 62 30.66 -38.80 2.13
N PRO A 63 30.28 -39.20 3.36
CA PRO A 63 29.31 -40.32 3.61
C PRO A 63 28.27 -40.01 4.74
N THR A 64 26.96 -40.37 4.68
CA THR A 64 26.21 -41.58 5.19
C THR A 64 26.47 -41.97 6.66
N MET A 65 25.57 -42.45 7.55
CA MET A 65 24.12 -42.79 7.65
C MET A 65 23.82 -43.26 9.12
N SER A 66 22.54 -43.55 9.45
CA SER A 66 21.97 -44.46 10.50
C SER A 66 21.54 -43.85 11.87
N HIS A 67 20.23 -43.86 12.20
CA HIS A 67 19.41 -44.83 13.01
C HIS A 67 19.67 -44.70 14.55
N ASP A 68 18.75 -44.79 15.52
CA ASP A 68 17.45 -45.48 15.70
C ASP A 68 16.79 -44.96 17.04
N ASN A 69 15.47 -44.75 17.14
CA ASN A 69 14.40 -45.56 17.81
C ASN A 69 14.10 -45.40 19.33
N GLY A 70 12.77 -45.32 19.62
CA GLY A 70 12.05 -45.78 20.84
C GLY A 70 11.93 -44.82 22.03
N GLY A 71 10.82 -44.63 22.75
CA GLY A 71 9.46 -45.19 22.75
C GLY A 71 8.79 -45.07 24.15
N THR A 72 7.45 -44.94 24.19
CA THR A 72 6.50 -45.29 25.31
C THR A 72 6.48 -44.38 26.57
N LEU A 73 5.42 -44.21 27.40
CA LEU A 73 4.22 -44.99 27.75
C LEU A 73 3.21 -44.10 28.57
N ILE A 74 1.91 -44.16 28.24
CA ILE A 74 0.66 -44.24 29.08
C ILE A 74 0.39 -43.28 30.28
N GLY A 75 -0.85 -42.73 30.33
CA GLY A 75 -1.68 -42.80 31.56
C GLY A 75 -2.73 -41.71 31.85
N ILE A 76 -4.04 -42.08 31.74
CA ILE A 76 -5.16 -41.81 32.69
C ILE A 76 -5.67 -40.33 32.75
N SER A 77 -6.95 -39.92 32.77
CA SER A 77 -8.24 -40.51 33.18
C SER A 77 -9.45 -39.79 32.55
N LYS A 78 -10.60 -40.48 32.57
CA LYS A 78 -11.98 -40.01 32.43
C LYS A 78 -12.36 -38.95 33.48
N VAL A 79 -13.15 -37.94 33.10
CA VAL A 79 -14.25 -37.38 33.91
C VAL A 79 -15.42 -36.99 32.99
N MET A 80 -16.62 -37.36 33.40
CA MET A 80 -17.92 -37.14 32.75
C MET A 80 -18.78 -36.18 33.59
N MET A 81 -19.83 -35.60 32.98
CA MET A 81 -20.94 -34.79 33.55
C MET A 81 -20.60 -33.31 33.88
N LYS A 82 -21.47 -32.31 33.69
CA LYS A 82 -22.95 -32.28 33.63
C LYS A 82 -23.43 -30.98 32.96
N LEU A 83 -24.65 -31.02 32.41
CA LEU A 83 -25.42 -29.92 31.82
C LEU A 83 -25.66 -28.74 32.78
N SER A 84 -25.78 -27.52 32.23
CA SER A 84 -26.90 -26.64 32.57
C SER A 84 -27.22 -25.66 31.44
N ASN A 85 -28.50 -25.65 31.07
CA ASN A 85 -29.14 -24.71 30.16
C ASN A 85 -29.34 -23.36 30.85
N THR A 86 -29.05 -22.26 30.16
CA THR A 86 -29.81 -21.01 30.35
C THR A 86 -29.98 -20.30 29.01
N THR A 87 -31.21 -20.43 28.50
CA THR A 87 -31.84 -19.63 27.47
C THR A 87 -32.03 -18.18 27.91
N THR A 88 -31.61 -17.21 27.09
CA THR A 88 -32.26 -15.89 26.98
C THR A 88 -32.26 -15.45 25.52
N ARG A 89 -33.46 -15.21 24.98
CA ARG A 89 -33.71 -14.71 23.61
C ARG A 89 -33.33 -13.23 23.45
N PRO A 90 -33.05 -12.78 22.20
CA PRO A 90 -32.68 -11.40 21.88
C PRO A 90 -33.90 -10.52 21.52
N ALA A 91 -33.72 -9.20 21.62
CA ALA A 91 -34.63 -8.15 21.14
C ALA A 91 -34.10 -7.48 19.85
N PRO A 92 -34.95 -6.81 19.04
CA PRO A 92 -34.94 -7.00 17.59
C PRO A 92 -34.43 -5.82 16.73
N GLY A 93 -33.98 -6.15 15.52
CA GLY A 93 -34.50 -5.54 14.29
C GLY A 93 -33.78 -4.33 13.69
N MET A 94 -32.85 -4.58 12.76
CA MET A 94 -32.81 -3.86 11.48
C MET A 94 -32.45 -4.85 10.36
N LEU A 95 -33.46 -5.19 9.57
CA LEU A 95 -33.36 -6.02 8.37
C LEU A 95 -32.84 -5.16 7.21
N TYR A 96 -31.69 -5.52 6.65
CA TYR A 96 -31.37 -5.21 5.26
C TYR A 96 -31.27 -6.52 4.48
N ASN A 97 -32.06 -6.61 3.41
CA ASN A 97 -32.19 -7.75 2.51
C ASN A 97 -30.82 -8.19 1.94
N LEU A 98 -30.35 -9.36 2.37
CA LEU A 98 -29.30 -10.13 1.71
C LEU A 98 -29.96 -11.00 0.63
N THR A 99 -30.00 -10.52 -0.61
CA THR A 99 -30.24 -11.39 -1.76
C THR A 99 -29.06 -12.35 -1.93
N GLN A 100 -29.37 -13.63 -1.91
CA GLN A 100 -28.46 -14.77 -2.04
C GLN A 100 -27.58 -14.65 -3.30
N VAL A 101 -26.26 -14.60 -3.10
CA VAL A 101 -25.30 -14.81 -4.18
C VAL A 101 -25.07 -16.31 -4.29
N THR A 102 -25.83 -16.95 -5.18
CA THR A 102 -25.56 -18.32 -5.62
C THR A 102 -24.29 -18.35 -6.44
N THR A 103 -23.33 -19.16 -6.02
CA THR A 103 -22.10 -19.49 -6.74
C THR A 103 -22.45 -20.22 -8.05
N ARG A 104 -22.27 -19.55 -9.20
CA ARG A 104 -22.17 -20.22 -10.50
C ARG A 104 -20.84 -19.87 -11.16
N ARG A 105 -20.08 -20.91 -11.51
CA ARG A 105 -18.92 -20.85 -12.41
C ARG A 105 -19.36 -20.38 -13.80
N PRO A 106 -18.54 -19.61 -14.55
CA PRO A 106 -18.69 -19.52 -15.98
C PRO A 106 -17.54 -20.27 -16.67
N ASP A 107 -17.86 -21.45 -17.19
CA ASP A 107 -17.20 -21.98 -18.39
C ASP A 107 -18.05 -21.59 -19.61
N SER A 108 -17.38 -21.48 -20.76
CA SER A 108 -17.85 -21.10 -22.10
C SER A 108 -17.80 -19.61 -22.47
N THR A 109 -16.99 -19.37 -23.49
CA THR A 109 -16.80 -18.15 -24.28
C THR A 109 -18.10 -17.64 -24.92
N PRO A 110 -18.39 -16.33 -24.80
CA PRO A 110 -19.27 -15.65 -25.75
C PRO A 110 -18.47 -14.70 -26.65
N ASN A 111 -18.62 -14.95 -27.94
CA ASN A 111 -18.22 -14.12 -29.06
C ASN A 111 -18.98 -12.77 -28.98
N ILE A 112 -18.30 -11.63 -28.76
CA ILE A 112 -18.92 -10.29 -28.80
C ILE A 112 -18.08 -9.36 -29.68
N GLN A 113 -18.43 -9.31 -30.97
CA GLN A 113 -18.36 -8.08 -31.74
C GLN A 113 -19.56 -7.20 -31.36
N ARG A 114 -19.30 -6.07 -30.70
CA ARG A 114 -19.94 -4.76 -30.97
C ARG A 114 -19.27 -3.68 -30.11
N ARG A 115 -18.69 -2.71 -30.81
CA ARG A 115 -18.00 -1.51 -30.31
C ARG A 115 -18.91 -0.68 -29.39
N SER A 116 -18.43 -0.36 -28.19
CA SER A 116 -18.74 0.92 -27.55
C SER A 116 -17.48 1.78 -27.60
N THR A 117 -17.50 2.83 -28.40
CA THR A 117 -16.55 3.94 -28.38
C THR A 117 -16.54 4.57 -26.99
N TYR A 118 -15.36 5.02 -26.51
CA TYR A 118 -15.03 5.54 -25.17
C TYR A 118 -14.46 4.54 -24.13
N ASP A 119 -13.83 3.46 -24.60
CA ASP A 119 -12.72 2.90 -23.82
C ASP A 119 -11.62 3.98 -23.74
N LEU A 120 -11.20 4.32 -22.51
CA LEU A 120 -10.02 5.17 -22.27
C LEU A 120 -8.85 4.57 -23.05
N GLU A 121 -8.56 5.11 -24.23
CA GLU A 121 -7.43 4.68 -25.05
C GLU A 121 -6.15 5.00 -24.26
N PHE A 122 -5.64 3.99 -23.55
CA PHE A 122 -4.23 3.90 -23.22
C PHE A 122 -3.50 3.65 -24.55
N VAL A 123 -3.21 4.75 -25.25
CA VAL A 123 -2.64 4.74 -26.59
C VAL A 123 -1.27 4.05 -26.54
N LYS A 124 -1.10 2.97 -27.32
CA LYS A 124 0.20 2.34 -27.56
C LYS A 124 1.19 3.41 -28.06
N THR A 125 2.38 3.48 -27.46
CA THR A 125 3.40 4.53 -27.66
C THR A 125 3.72 4.87 -29.14
N LYS A 126 3.64 3.90 -30.06
CA LYS A 126 3.85 4.14 -31.50
C LYS A 126 2.69 4.85 -32.21
N ASP A 127 1.46 4.67 -31.75
CA ASP A 127 0.29 5.38 -32.28
C ASP A 127 0.12 6.76 -31.65
N LEU A 128 0.71 6.98 -30.47
CA LEU A 128 0.72 8.26 -29.78
C LEU A 128 1.54 9.31 -30.55
N ALA A 129 2.75 8.99 -31.02
CA ALA A 129 3.56 9.92 -31.82
C ALA A 129 2.83 10.37 -33.11
N ARG A 130 2.02 9.47 -33.70
CA ARG A 130 1.19 9.75 -34.87
C ARG A 130 -0.09 10.53 -34.53
N HIS A 131 -0.64 10.37 -33.33
CA HIS A 131 -1.80 11.12 -32.83
C HIS A 131 -1.43 12.52 -32.29
N LEU A 132 -0.24 12.67 -31.70
CA LEU A 132 0.29 13.91 -31.12
C LEU A 132 0.61 14.98 -32.20
N SER A 133 0.80 14.58 -33.46
CA SER A 133 1.07 15.50 -34.57
C SER A 133 -0.19 16.12 -35.18
N THR A 134 -1.39 15.83 -34.65
CA THR A 134 -2.65 16.34 -35.19
C THR A 134 -3.11 17.63 -34.48
N ARG A 135 -3.75 18.54 -35.23
CA ARG A 135 -4.32 19.83 -34.74
C ARG A 135 -5.23 19.71 -33.49
N ASN A 136 -5.67 18.51 -33.12
CA ASN A 136 -6.51 18.25 -31.95
C ASN A 136 -5.74 18.22 -30.62
N TYR A 137 -4.41 18.11 -30.62
CA TYR A 137 -3.59 18.08 -29.40
C TYR A 137 -3.74 19.37 -28.55
N HIS A 138 -3.78 20.54 -29.20
CA HIS A 138 -3.91 21.84 -28.53
C HIS A 138 -5.25 22.05 -27.80
N LYS A 139 -6.22 21.14 -27.96
CA LYS A 139 -7.53 21.18 -27.28
C LYS A 139 -7.65 20.18 -26.12
N ARG A 140 -6.64 19.35 -25.87
CA ARG A 140 -6.69 18.36 -24.79
C ARG A 140 -6.17 18.95 -23.48
N HIS A 141 -6.96 18.78 -22.41
CA HIS A 141 -6.49 19.05 -21.06
C HIS A 141 -5.78 17.84 -20.47
N PHE A 142 -4.79 18.11 -19.65
CA PHE A 142 -3.90 17.13 -19.05
C PHE A 142 -3.94 17.21 -17.53
N ILE A 143 -3.80 16.05 -16.91
CA ILE A 143 -3.58 15.92 -15.47
C ILE A 143 -2.40 15.00 -15.21
N THR A 144 -1.58 15.33 -14.21
CA THR A 144 -0.40 14.55 -13.85
C THR A 144 -0.20 14.52 -12.34
N ILE A 145 0.68 13.64 -11.89
CA ILE A 145 1.10 13.54 -10.50
C ILE A 145 2.60 13.26 -10.44
N ASN A 146 3.30 13.90 -9.50
CA ASN A 146 4.69 13.57 -9.19
C ASN A 146 4.70 12.44 -8.17
N LEU A 147 5.05 11.23 -8.60
CA LEU A 147 5.05 10.05 -7.72
C LEU A 147 6.08 10.17 -6.58
N MET A 148 5.59 10.02 -5.35
CA MET A 148 6.37 10.05 -4.11
C MET A 148 6.28 8.73 -3.33
N GLY A 149 7.37 8.36 -2.64
CA GLY A 149 7.45 7.12 -1.88
C GLY A 149 7.60 5.86 -2.74
N ARG A 150 7.33 4.70 -2.14
CA ARG A 150 7.50 3.37 -2.75
C ARG A 150 6.21 2.84 -3.39
N LEU A 151 6.27 1.63 -3.94
CA LEU A 151 5.21 0.96 -4.71
C LEU A 151 3.77 1.23 -4.21
N GLY A 152 3.43 0.87 -2.97
CA GLY A 152 2.08 1.05 -2.44
C GLY A 152 1.62 2.52 -2.38
N ASN A 153 2.52 3.46 -2.09
CA ASN A 153 2.21 4.89 -2.14
C ASN A 153 1.98 5.36 -3.58
N ASN A 154 2.80 4.88 -4.51
CA ASN A 154 2.66 5.21 -5.92
C ASN A 154 1.33 4.69 -6.49
N MET A 155 0.86 3.52 -6.06
CA MET A 155 -0.43 2.98 -6.50
C MET A 155 -1.62 3.83 -6.06
N PHE A 156 -1.63 4.37 -4.83
CA PHE A 156 -2.65 5.35 -4.40
C PHE A 156 -2.64 6.62 -5.27
N GLN A 157 -1.45 7.16 -5.53
CA GLN A 157 -1.27 8.33 -6.40
C GLN A 157 -1.76 8.07 -7.83
N LEU A 158 -1.43 6.90 -8.40
CA LEU A 158 -1.86 6.50 -9.73
C LEU A 158 -3.37 6.29 -9.79
N ALA A 159 -3.98 5.62 -8.80
CA ALA A 159 -5.41 5.40 -8.77
C ALA A 159 -6.20 6.72 -8.70
N ALA A 160 -5.77 7.65 -7.83
CA ALA A 160 -6.37 8.98 -7.73
C ALA A 160 -6.21 9.80 -9.02
N LEU A 161 -5.04 9.70 -9.68
CA LEU A 161 -4.81 10.32 -10.99
C LEU A 161 -5.76 9.77 -12.04
N MET A 162 -5.88 8.45 -12.17
CA MET A 162 -6.70 7.80 -13.19
C MET A 162 -8.18 8.11 -13.02
N SER A 163 -8.70 8.04 -11.79
CA SER A 163 -10.08 8.43 -11.49
C SER A 163 -10.34 9.91 -11.72
N SER A 164 -9.38 10.79 -11.39
CA SER A 164 -9.52 12.23 -11.65
C SER A 164 -9.48 12.55 -13.13
N ALA A 165 -8.60 11.90 -13.89
CA ALA A 165 -8.52 12.05 -15.33
C ALA A 165 -9.81 11.60 -16.02
N LYS A 166 -10.34 10.43 -15.65
CA LYS A 166 -11.62 9.94 -16.17
C LYS A 166 -12.76 10.92 -15.86
N ARG A 167 -12.86 11.39 -14.61
CA ARG A 167 -13.92 12.31 -14.18
C ARG A 167 -13.88 13.66 -14.92
N LEU A 168 -12.69 14.20 -15.16
CA LEU A 168 -12.51 15.48 -15.85
C LEU A 168 -12.53 15.34 -17.38
N ASN A 169 -12.52 14.12 -17.92
CA ASN A 169 -12.24 13.83 -19.32
C ASN A 169 -10.87 14.38 -19.78
N TYR A 170 -9.85 14.22 -18.92
CA TYR A 170 -8.49 14.67 -19.15
C TYR A 170 -7.57 13.51 -19.56
N THR A 171 -6.48 13.84 -20.24
CA THR A 171 -5.41 12.87 -20.50
C THR A 171 -4.48 12.78 -19.29
N ALA A 172 -4.41 11.60 -18.65
CA ALA A 172 -3.45 11.32 -17.59
C ALA A 172 -2.05 11.03 -18.18
N PHE A 173 -1.02 11.62 -17.59
CA PHE A 173 0.37 11.23 -17.87
C PHE A 173 1.21 11.25 -16.59
N VAL A 174 2.26 10.45 -16.57
CA VAL A 174 3.22 10.37 -15.45
C VAL A 174 4.61 10.22 -16.03
N ARG A 175 5.59 10.90 -15.44
CA ARG A 175 6.99 10.71 -15.84
C ARG A 175 7.40 9.24 -15.60
N PRO A 176 8.16 8.62 -16.51
CA PRO A 176 8.54 7.22 -16.36
C PRO A 176 9.21 6.94 -15.00
N LYS A 177 8.73 5.89 -14.33
CA LYS A 177 9.16 5.42 -13.02
C LYS A 177 9.09 3.90 -12.99
N ASN A 178 10.01 3.25 -12.27
CA ASN A 178 10.12 1.79 -12.21
C ASN A 178 8.85 1.08 -11.73
N VAL A 179 7.98 1.74 -10.95
CA VAL A 179 6.70 1.17 -10.48
C VAL A 179 5.80 0.70 -11.62
N LEU A 180 5.88 1.34 -12.78
CA LEU A 180 5.05 1.01 -13.93
C LEU A 180 5.42 -0.33 -14.56
N ASN A 181 6.66 -0.79 -14.37
CA ASN A 181 7.16 -2.03 -14.97
C ASN A 181 6.53 -3.29 -14.35
N TYR A 182 5.89 -3.16 -13.19
CA TYR A 182 5.21 -4.30 -12.53
C TYR A 182 3.84 -4.60 -13.12
N PHE A 183 3.22 -3.64 -13.79
CA PHE A 183 1.84 -3.72 -14.23
C PHE A 183 1.76 -3.63 -15.76
N PHE A 184 0.65 -4.07 -16.34
CA PHE A 184 0.27 -3.72 -17.71
C PHE A 184 -0.21 -2.26 -17.83
N LEU A 185 0.40 -1.36 -17.06
CA LEU A 185 0.20 0.07 -17.21
C LEU A 185 0.98 0.54 -18.42
N SER A 186 0.28 1.11 -19.40
CA SER A 186 0.91 1.93 -20.43
C SER A 186 0.58 3.39 -20.14
N PRO A 187 1.24 4.04 -19.15
CA PRO A 187 1.09 5.48 -19.06
C PRO A 187 1.71 6.10 -20.30
N ILE A 188 1.14 7.22 -20.72
CA ILE A 188 1.82 8.13 -21.62
C ILE A 188 3.07 8.61 -20.89
N THR A 189 4.20 7.95 -21.13
CA THR A 189 5.53 8.37 -20.68
C THR A 189 6.07 9.29 -21.75
N SER A 190 5.67 10.55 -21.71
CA SER A 190 6.23 11.59 -22.58
C SER A 190 6.63 12.79 -21.76
N ASP A 191 7.67 13.49 -22.22
CA ASP A 191 8.08 14.78 -21.68
C ASP A 191 7.10 15.86 -22.14
N ILE A 192 5.90 15.86 -21.54
CA ILE A 192 4.89 16.90 -21.76
C ILE A 192 5.18 18.06 -20.81
N THR A 193 5.39 19.25 -21.38
CA THR A 193 5.39 20.50 -20.62
C THR A 193 3.98 21.06 -20.56
N LEU A 194 3.44 21.18 -19.35
CA LEU A 194 2.10 21.74 -19.14
C LEU A 194 2.12 23.27 -19.12
N THR A 195 1.38 23.87 -20.04
CA THR A 195 0.97 25.29 -20.00
C THR A 195 -0.35 25.44 -19.23
N ASN A 196 -0.67 26.66 -18.77
CA ASN A 196 -1.90 26.97 -18.04
C ASN A 196 -2.23 25.95 -16.90
N ARG A 197 -1.24 25.68 -16.04
CA ARG A 197 -1.33 24.63 -15.02
C ARG A 197 -1.61 25.19 -13.62
N LYS A 198 -2.39 24.44 -12.83
CA LYS A 198 -2.57 24.63 -11.39
C LYS A 198 -2.13 23.38 -10.63
N THR A 199 -1.81 23.55 -9.34
CA THR A 199 -1.49 22.44 -8.45
C THR A 199 -2.62 22.22 -7.47
N PHE A 200 -3.10 20.99 -7.34
CA PHE A 200 -3.98 20.57 -6.26
C PHE A 200 -3.16 19.80 -5.23
N SER A 201 -3.10 20.31 -3.99
CA SER A 201 -2.38 19.67 -2.90
C SER A 201 -3.37 19.04 -1.92
N GLU A 202 -3.21 17.75 -1.65
CA GLU A 202 -3.97 17.04 -0.64
C GLU A 202 -3.77 17.71 0.73
N ARG A 203 -4.87 18.11 1.38
CA ARG A 203 -4.82 18.88 2.64
C ARG A 203 -4.45 18.04 3.86
N MET A 204 -4.82 16.77 3.86
CA MET A 204 -4.66 15.88 5.01
C MET A 204 -4.24 14.49 4.56
N TYR A 205 -3.37 13.87 5.35
CA TYR A 205 -2.88 12.52 5.08
C TYR A 205 -3.98 11.49 5.27
N ALA A 206 -4.09 10.52 4.35
CA ALA A 206 -5.03 9.40 4.48
C ALA A 206 -6.47 9.83 4.82
N LYS A 207 -6.90 10.94 4.20
CA LYS A 207 -8.24 11.50 4.32
C LYS A 207 -8.67 12.01 2.95
N TYR A 208 -9.91 11.73 2.60
CA TYR A 208 -10.46 12.11 1.31
C TYR A 208 -10.72 13.62 1.25
N ASP A 209 -10.05 14.31 0.31
CA ASP A 209 -10.31 15.71 0.00
C ASP A 209 -11.26 15.82 -1.20
N SER A 210 -12.55 16.02 -0.90
CA SER A 210 -13.60 16.15 -1.92
C SER A 210 -13.42 17.36 -2.85
N ASN A 211 -12.52 18.32 -2.53
CA ASN A 211 -12.27 19.45 -3.44
C ASN A 211 -11.59 19.02 -4.74
N ILE A 212 -10.99 17.82 -4.80
CA ILE A 212 -10.49 17.22 -6.04
C ILE A 212 -11.62 16.93 -7.06
N GLU A 213 -12.87 16.91 -6.62
CA GLU A 213 -14.02 16.75 -7.52
C GLU A 213 -14.42 18.08 -8.19
N ARG A 214 -13.94 19.22 -7.70
CA ARG A 214 -14.29 20.57 -8.17
C ARG A 214 -13.13 21.28 -8.87
N LEU A 215 -12.20 20.51 -9.44
CA LEU A 215 -11.09 21.08 -10.19
C LEU A 215 -11.62 21.84 -11.40
N ASP A 216 -11.18 23.09 -11.54
CA ASP A 216 -11.56 23.97 -12.64
C ASP A 216 -11.08 23.40 -13.97
N THR A 217 -12.04 23.17 -14.89
CA THR A 217 -11.78 22.53 -16.18
C THR A 217 -11.06 23.44 -17.17
N ASN A 218 -10.85 24.72 -16.84
CA ASN A 218 -10.08 25.64 -17.68
C ASN A 218 -8.56 25.47 -17.53
N TYR A 219 -8.08 24.66 -16.59
CA TYR A 219 -6.66 24.52 -16.26
C TYR A 219 -6.17 23.08 -16.44
N ASN A 220 -4.90 22.92 -16.80
CA ASN A 220 -4.21 21.65 -16.60
C ASN A 220 -3.88 21.48 -15.11
N TRP A 221 -3.80 20.24 -14.62
CA TRP A 221 -3.61 19.98 -13.19
C TRP A 221 -2.38 19.15 -12.89
N THR A 222 -1.66 19.54 -11.85
CA THR A 222 -0.66 18.70 -11.16
C THR A 222 -1.20 18.35 -9.79
N LEU A 223 -1.37 17.07 -9.53
CA LEU A 223 -1.73 16.56 -8.21
C LEU A 223 -0.46 16.46 -7.36
N PHE A 224 -0.57 16.87 -6.10
CA PHE A 224 0.46 16.74 -5.07
C PHE A 224 -0.15 16.13 -3.80
N GLY A 225 0.40 15.05 -3.30
CA GLY A 225 -0.16 14.31 -2.16
C GLY A 225 0.02 12.81 -2.30
N TYR A 226 -0.37 12.07 -1.27
CA TYR A 226 -0.29 10.60 -1.28
C TYR A 226 -1.61 9.95 -1.71
N TYR A 227 -2.73 10.63 -1.53
CA TYR A 227 -4.07 10.17 -1.94
C TYR A 227 -4.44 8.81 -1.33
N GLN A 228 -4.07 8.61 -0.07
CA GLN A 228 -4.24 7.35 0.66
C GLN A 228 -5.66 7.17 1.20
N SER A 229 -6.64 7.32 0.32
CA SER A 229 -8.02 6.99 0.60
C SER A 229 -8.63 6.21 -0.55
N TRP A 230 -9.33 5.13 -0.22
CA TRP A 230 -10.09 4.34 -1.21
C TRP A 230 -11.17 5.19 -1.90
N LYS A 231 -11.65 6.25 -1.24
CA LYS A 231 -12.67 7.17 -1.75
C LYS A 231 -12.21 7.98 -2.97
N TYR A 232 -10.90 8.10 -3.22
CA TYR A 232 -10.42 8.76 -4.43
C TYR A 232 -10.74 8.00 -5.73
N PHE A 233 -10.96 6.67 -5.64
CA PHE A 233 -11.09 5.82 -6.82
C PHE A 233 -12.19 4.75 -6.74
N TYR A 234 -12.97 4.71 -5.66
CA TYR A 234 -14.01 3.68 -5.46
C TYR A 234 -15.05 3.63 -6.60
N LYS A 235 -15.43 4.78 -7.16
CA LYS A 235 -16.39 4.87 -8.30
C LYS A 235 -15.83 4.20 -9.57
N ASP A 236 -14.52 4.00 -9.65
CA ASP A 236 -13.81 3.49 -10.81
C ASP A 236 -13.03 2.20 -10.49
N GLU A 237 -13.46 1.43 -9.49
CA GLU A 237 -12.77 0.23 -9.03
C GLU A 237 -12.39 -0.73 -10.20
N ASN A 238 -13.32 -0.97 -11.14
CA ASN A 238 -13.06 -1.82 -12.30
C ASN A 238 -11.98 -1.26 -13.25
N LEU A 239 -11.86 0.07 -13.35
CA LEU A 239 -10.76 0.69 -14.09
C LEU A 239 -9.45 0.45 -13.35
N ILE A 240 -9.42 0.67 -12.04
CA ILE A 240 -8.22 0.55 -11.23
C ILE A 240 -7.71 -0.90 -11.16
N ARG A 241 -8.61 -1.88 -10.99
CA ARG A 241 -8.25 -3.31 -10.99
C ARG A 241 -7.57 -3.72 -12.29
N ARG A 242 -8.17 -3.40 -13.44
CA ARG A 242 -7.59 -3.67 -14.77
C ARG A 242 -6.25 -2.97 -14.97
N SER A 243 -6.14 -1.76 -14.45
CA SER A 243 -4.91 -0.96 -14.55
C SER A 243 -3.76 -1.55 -13.75
N PHE A 244 -4.05 -2.21 -12.62
CA PHE A 244 -3.05 -2.88 -11.79
C PHE A 244 -2.96 -4.39 -12.03
N GLU A 245 -3.33 -4.87 -13.21
CA GLU A 245 -2.98 -6.22 -13.65
C GLU A 245 -1.46 -6.35 -13.77
N PHE A 246 -0.88 -7.36 -13.11
CA PHE A 246 0.55 -7.59 -13.10
C PHE A 246 1.05 -8.05 -14.47
N SER A 247 2.25 -7.60 -14.85
CA SER A 247 2.91 -8.09 -16.07
C SER A 247 3.14 -9.60 -16.01
N THR A 248 3.18 -10.27 -17.17
CA THR A 248 3.28 -11.75 -17.25
C THR A 248 4.41 -12.33 -16.39
N ASN A 249 5.58 -11.67 -16.38
CA ASN A 249 6.74 -12.14 -15.63
C ASN A 249 6.53 -12.07 -14.12
N VAL A 250 5.85 -11.03 -13.63
CA VAL A 250 5.53 -10.87 -12.21
C VAL A 250 4.40 -11.82 -11.80
N SER A 251 3.36 -11.89 -12.63
CA SER A 251 2.16 -12.69 -12.40
C SER A 251 2.49 -14.19 -12.33
N LYS A 252 3.20 -14.73 -13.34
CA LYS A 252 3.44 -16.17 -13.48
C LYS A 252 4.16 -16.79 -12.28
N ALA A 253 5.24 -16.16 -11.81
CA ALA A 253 6.01 -16.72 -10.71
C ALA A 253 5.22 -16.68 -9.39
N ALA A 254 4.47 -15.61 -9.15
CA ALA A 254 3.65 -15.45 -7.96
C ALA A 254 2.44 -16.39 -7.97
N SER A 255 1.76 -16.55 -9.12
CA SER A 255 0.61 -17.45 -9.24
C SER A 255 1.06 -18.90 -9.05
N GLN A 256 2.13 -19.34 -9.73
CA GLN A 256 2.67 -20.71 -9.60
C GLN A 256 3.05 -21.05 -8.15
N PHE A 257 3.61 -20.09 -7.41
CA PHE A 257 3.93 -20.29 -6.00
C PHE A 257 2.66 -20.55 -5.17
N VAL A 258 1.64 -19.71 -5.32
CA VAL A 258 0.39 -19.83 -4.55
C VAL A 258 -0.42 -21.06 -4.98
N ASP A 259 -0.51 -21.31 -6.28
CA ASP A 259 -1.23 -22.46 -6.87
C ASP A 259 -0.64 -23.80 -6.41
N GLY A 260 0.68 -23.87 -6.16
CA GLY A 260 1.32 -25.06 -5.61
C GLY A 260 0.82 -25.48 -4.22
N PHE A 261 0.09 -24.60 -3.52
CA PHE A 261 -0.58 -24.90 -2.25
C PHE A 261 -2.08 -25.09 -2.40
N ARG A 262 -2.70 -24.64 -3.51
CA ARG A 262 -4.15 -24.74 -3.74
C ARG A 262 -4.63 -26.18 -3.90
N ASP A 263 -3.77 -27.06 -4.39
CA ASP A 263 -4.07 -28.49 -4.49
C ASP A 263 -4.12 -29.20 -3.13
N LYS A 264 -3.53 -28.60 -2.10
CA LYS A 264 -3.38 -29.18 -0.76
C LYS A 264 -4.26 -28.51 0.29
N HIS A 265 -4.66 -27.27 0.03
CA HIS A 265 -5.35 -26.43 0.99
C HIS A 265 -6.54 -25.73 0.36
N LYS A 266 -7.67 -25.74 1.05
CA LYS A 266 -8.92 -25.13 0.58
C LYS A 266 -8.91 -23.60 0.64
N THR A 267 -8.16 -23.02 1.55
CA THR A 267 -8.13 -21.57 1.76
C THR A 267 -6.70 -21.10 1.97
N ILE A 268 -6.24 -20.18 1.13
CA ILE A 268 -4.92 -19.57 1.23
C ILE A 268 -5.05 -18.13 1.72
N VAL A 269 -4.40 -17.82 2.83
CA VAL A 269 -4.41 -16.50 3.45
C VAL A 269 -3.03 -15.88 3.36
N GLY A 270 -2.91 -14.76 2.65
CA GLY A 270 -1.68 -13.97 2.61
C GLY A 270 -1.49 -13.19 3.91
N ILE A 271 -0.28 -13.12 4.44
CA ILE A 271 0.05 -12.27 5.58
C ILE A 271 1.14 -11.31 5.16
N HIS A 272 0.87 -10.00 5.22
CA HIS A 272 1.90 -8.98 5.02
C HIS A 272 2.33 -8.37 6.36
N VAL A 273 3.53 -8.71 6.79
CA VAL A 273 4.16 -8.22 8.02
C VAL A 273 5.13 -7.08 7.69
N ARG A 274 4.70 -5.84 7.90
CA ARG A 274 5.53 -4.63 7.79
C ARG A 274 6.33 -4.38 9.07
N ARG A 275 7.67 -4.32 8.99
CA ARG A 275 8.56 -3.99 10.12
C ARG A 275 9.70 -3.05 9.78
N GLY A 276 10.51 -3.34 8.76
CA GLY A 276 11.84 -2.76 8.51
C GLY A 276 12.01 -1.29 8.87
N ASP A 277 11.68 -0.36 7.96
CA ASP A 277 11.83 1.09 8.20
C ASP A 277 10.87 1.66 9.26
N PHE A 278 9.88 0.90 9.76
CA PHE A 278 8.95 1.38 10.78
C PHE A 278 9.56 1.37 12.19
N LYS A 279 10.67 0.66 12.38
CA LYS A 279 11.43 0.60 13.64
C LYS A 279 12.42 1.77 13.81
N THR A 280 12.49 2.71 12.87
CA THR A 280 13.38 3.87 13.04
C THR A 280 12.77 4.85 14.04
N GLN A 281 13.62 5.46 14.86
CA GLN A 281 13.18 6.43 15.88
C GLN A 281 12.33 7.56 15.27
N GLU A 282 12.72 8.07 14.09
CA GLU A 282 11.96 9.09 13.36
C GLU A 282 10.52 8.65 13.07
N LYS A 283 10.35 7.42 12.55
CA LYS A 283 9.04 6.88 12.18
C LYS A 283 8.21 6.58 13.42
N GLU A 284 8.81 6.00 14.44
CA GLU A 284 8.12 5.76 15.70
C GLU A 284 7.67 7.08 16.36
N MET A 285 8.49 8.13 16.36
CA MET A 285 8.11 9.44 16.92
C MET A 285 6.83 9.99 16.29
N ILE A 286 6.69 9.91 14.97
CA ILE A 286 5.51 10.46 14.26
C ILE A 286 4.29 9.54 14.28
N GLY A 287 4.43 8.28 14.70
CA GLY A 287 3.29 7.38 14.96
C GLY A 287 3.27 6.07 14.18
N TYR A 288 4.34 5.72 13.47
CA TYR A 288 4.44 4.39 12.87
C TYR A 288 4.56 3.32 13.97
N THR A 289 3.84 2.21 13.77
CA THR A 289 3.81 1.07 14.70
C THR A 289 3.94 -0.23 13.92
N THR A 290 4.67 -1.17 14.52
CA THR A 290 4.74 -2.55 14.03
C THR A 290 3.74 -3.40 14.79
N ALA A 291 3.04 -4.29 14.08
CA ALA A 291 2.09 -5.16 14.74
C ALA A 291 2.81 -6.14 15.69
N PRO A 292 2.27 -6.37 16.90
CA PRO A 292 2.79 -7.37 17.81
C PRO A 292 2.52 -8.79 17.29
N LEU A 293 3.28 -9.77 17.79
CA LEU A 293 3.05 -11.19 17.46
C LEU A 293 1.64 -11.66 17.85
N SER A 294 1.10 -11.13 18.96
CA SER A 294 -0.26 -11.45 19.44
C SER A 294 -1.34 -11.10 18.41
N TYR A 295 -1.23 -9.94 17.74
CA TYR A 295 -2.13 -9.56 16.65
C TYR A 295 -2.07 -10.56 15.50
N ILE A 296 -0.86 -10.95 15.08
CA ILE A 296 -0.66 -11.88 13.97
C ILE A 296 -1.29 -13.24 14.32
N GLN A 297 -1.01 -13.77 15.51
CA GLN A 297 -1.56 -15.04 15.98
C GLN A 297 -3.09 -15.02 16.09
N LYS A 298 -3.66 -13.94 16.64
CA LYS A 298 -5.12 -13.75 16.74
C LYS A 298 -5.78 -13.68 15.36
N SER A 299 -5.17 -12.98 14.43
CA SER A 299 -5.66 -12.88 13.05
C SER A 299 -5.58 -14.22 12.31
N MET A 300 -4.51 -15.00 12.52
CA MET A 300 -4.41 -16.36 11.97
C MET A 300 -5.48 -17.27 12.55
N ASN A 301 -5.69 -17.25 13.87
CA ASN A 301 -6.73 -18.06 14.51
C ASN A 301 -8.12 -17.71 14.01
N TYR A 302 -8.41 -16.42 13.80
CA TYR A 302 -9.66 -16.00 13.20
C TYR A 302 -9.96 -16.68 11.85
N PHE A 303 -8.96 -16.78 10.96
CA PHE A 303 -9.14 -17.50 9.69
C PHE A 303 -9.23 -19.02 9.87
N ARG A 304 -8.45 -19.61 10.79
CA ARG A 304 -8.55 -21.05 11.12
C ARG A 304 -9.93 -21.44 11.64
N ASP A 305 -10.54 -20.59 12.46
CA ASP A 305 -11.85 -20.84 13.07
C ASP A 305 -12.98 -20.67 12.04
N ARG A 306 -12.76 -19.83 11.02
CA ARG A 306 -13.77 -19.47 10.01
C ARG A 306 -13.72 -20.33 8.75
N TYR A 307 -12.54 -20.82 8.37
CA TYR A 307 -12.30 -21.57 7.15
C TYR A 307 -11.57 -22.88 7.43
N ASN A 308 -12.11 -23.97 6.87
CA ASN A 308 -11.48 -25.28 6.97
C ASN A 308 -10.21 -25.33 6.12
N ASP A 309 -9.17 -25.99 6.64
CA ASP A 309 -7.93 -26.25 5.90
C ASP A 309 -7.29 -24.97 5.34
N THR A 310 -7.06 -24.04 6.28
CA THR A 310 -6.45 -22.73 6.04
C THR A 310 -4.92 -22.85 6.02
N PHE A 311 -4.29 -22.28 5.00
CA PHE A 311 -2.84 -22.21 4.83
C PHE A 311 -2.38 -20.76 4.69
N PHE A 312 -1.25 -20.41 5.31
CA PHE A 312 -0.77 -19.03 5.37
C PHE A 312 0.51 -18.79 4.57
N VAL A 313 0.47 -17.78 3.70
CA VAL A 313 1.62 -17.32 2.91
C VAL A 313 2.16 -16.02 3.51
N ILE A 314 3.32 -16.07 4.14
CA ILE A 314 3.89 -14.96 4.91
C ILE A 314 4.88 -14.16 4.06
N CYS A 315 4.54 -12.89 3.82
CA CYS A 315 5.35 -11.88 3.15
C CYS A 315 5.81 -10.81 4.16
N SER A 316 7.07 -10.39 4.08
CA SER A 316 7.60 -9.40 5.02
C SER A 316 8.84 -8.71 4.45
N ASP A 317 9.08 -7.47 4.87
CA ASP A 317 10.37 -6.81 4.66
C ASP A 317 11.40 -7.12 5.77
N ASP A 318 11.00 -7.93 6.75
CA ASP A 318 11.81 -8.51 7.82
C ASP A 318 11.42 -10.00 7.96
N ILE A 319 11.75 -10.80 6.94
CA ILE A 319 11.38 -12.22 6.88
C ILE A 319 12.08 -13.04 7.97
N THR A 320 13.29 -12.63 8.37
CA THR A 320 14.04 -13.23 9.47
C THR A 320 13.29 -13.11 10.79
N TRP A 321 12.76 -11.93 11.12
CA TRP A 321 11.91 -11.78 12.29
C TRP A 321 10.69 -12.69 12.22
N CYS A 322 10.06 -12.82 11.05
CA CYS A 322 8.89 -13.68 10.88
C CYS A 322 9.23 -15.15 11.16
N LYS A 323 10.33 -15.67 10.59
CA LYS A 323 10.79 -17.04 10.84
C LYS A 323 11.11 -17.32 12.31
N ASN A 324 11.62 -16.32 13.03
CA ASN A 324 11.98 -16.47 14.44
C ASN A 324 10.78 -16.37 15.41
N ASN A 325 9.69 -15.68 15.01
CA ASN A 325 8.59 -15.33 15.92
C ASN A 325 7.27 -16.01 15.55
N ILE A 326 6.98 -16.14 14.27
CA ILE A 326 5.80 -16.85 13.77
C ILE A 326 6.23 -18.30 13.65
N ARG A 327 5.84 -19.12 14.66
CA ARG A 327 6.12 -20.55 14.65
C ARG A 327 5.60 -21.13 13.34
N GLY A 328 6.50 -21.73 12.57
CA GLY A 328 6.14 -22.49 11.39
C GLY A 328 5.39 -23.75 11.81
N ASN A 329 4.08 -23.60 11.97
CA ASN A 329 3.18 -24.74 12.02
C ASN A 329 3.11 -25.35 10.60
N ASN A 330 2.57 -26.57 10.48
CA ASN A 330 2.40 -27.26 9.18
C ASN A 330 1.46 -26.51 8.20
N ASP A 331 0.88 -25.38 8.61
CA ASP A 331 -0.05 -24.54 7.85
C ASP A 331 0.56 -23.22 7.38
N THR A 332 1.89 -23.07 7.32
CA THR A 332 2.55 -21.80 6.94
C THR A 332 3.71 -21.97 5.96
N VAL A 333 3.92 -20.96 5.11
CA VAL A 333 5.12 -20.80 4.27
C VAL A 333 5.60 -19.36 4.28
N PHE A 334 6.91 -19.16 4.13
CA PHE A 334 7.53 -17.83 4.00
C PHE A 334 7.84 -17.54 2.53
N SER A 335 7.49 -16.34 2.06
CA SER A 335 7.80 -15.89 0.71
C SER A 335 9.30 -15.93 0.44
N SER A 336 9.66 -16.43 -0.74
CA SER A 336 11.03 -16.49 -1.25
C SER A 336 11.40 -15.34 -2.18
N PHE A 337 10.45 -14.43 -2.47
CA PHE A 337 10.68 -13.32 -3.39
C PHE A 337 11.27 -12.10 -2.68
N ASP A 338 12.19 -11.44 -3.37
CA ASP A 338 12.85 -10.19 -2.97
C ASP A 338 12.25 -8.96 -3.68
N ASN A 339 11.72 -9.13 -4.89
CA ASN A 339 11.13 -8.06 -5.68
C ASN A 339 9.73 -7.64 -5.17
N PRO A 340 9.49 -6.34 -4.89
CA PRO A 340 8.21 -5.83 -4.40
C PRO A 340 7.00 -6.19 -5.27
N GLY A 341 7.14 -6.17 -6.60
CA GLY A 341 6.03 -6.52 -7.51
C GLY A 341 5.57 -7.97 -7.34
N SER A 342 6.52 -8.90 -7.23
CA SER A 342 6.23 -10.33 -7.07
C SER A 342 5.63 -10.65 -5.71
N VAL A 343 6.11 -9.99 -4.66
CA VAL A 343 5.54 -10.13 -3.31
C VAL A 343 4.10 -9.59 -3.26
N MET A 344 3.82 -8.47 -3.92
CA MET A 344 2.45 -7.93 -3.99
C MET A 344 1.52 -8.83 -4.81
N ALA A 345 2.01 -9.34 -5.95
CA ALA A 345 1.27 -10.29 -6.77
C ALA A 345 0.92 -11.56 -5.98
N MET A 346 1.86 -12.09 -5.19
CA MET A 346 1.61 -13.25 -4.32
C MET A 346 0.48 -12.99 -3.33
N LEU A 347 0.47 -11.83 -2.67
CA LEU A 347 -0.64 -11.44 -1.78
C LEU A 347 -1.96 -11.35 -2.54
N SER A 348 -1.95 -10.81 -3.75
CA SER A 348 -3.17 -10.68 -4.58
C SER A 348 -3.72 -12.01 -5.11
N PHE A 349 -2.91 -13.06 -5.15
CA PHE A 349 -3.36 -14.40 -5.55
C PHE A 349 -3.88 -15.23 -4.37
N CYS A 350 -3.75 -14.76 -3.12
CA CYS A 350 -4.34 -15.41 -1.97
C CYS A 350 -5.87 -15.16 -1.93
N ASP A 351 -6.61 -16.04 -1.25
CA ASP A 351 -8.08 -15.90 -1.12
C ASP A 351 -8.44 -14.78 -0.16
N HIS A 352 -7.69 -14.64 0.94
CA HIS A 352 -7.87 -13.63 1.98
C HIS A 352 -6.53 -13.05 2.41
N VAL A 353 -6.52 -11.89 3.08
CA VAL A 353 -5.26 -11.24 3.46
C VAL A 353 -5.30 -10.65 4.88
N ILE A 354 -4.29 -10.98 5.69
CA ILE A 354 -3.96 -10.29 6.94
C ILE A 354 -2.90 -9.23 6.62
N ILE A 355 -3.16 -7.98 7.00
CA ILE A 355 -2.20 -6.89 6.85
C ILE A 355 -1.82 -6.31 8.20
N THR A 356 -0.57 -5.89 8.37
CA THR A 356 -0.18 -5.07 9.51
C THR A 356 -0.37 -3.58 9.19
N SER A 357 0.70 -2.88 8.85
CA SER A 357 0.74 -1.42 8.70
C SER A 357 1.28 -1.03 7.33
N GLY A 358 0.87 0.12 6.81
CA GLY A 358 1.38 0.71 5.57
C GLY A 358 0.69 0.27 4.29
N THR A 359 1.01 0.97 3.20
CA THR A 359 0.27 0.91 1.92
C THR A 359 0.58 -0.32 1.05
N PHE A 360 1.70 -1.00 1.27
CA PHE A 360 2.05 -2.18 0.47
C PHE A 360 1.08 -3.33 0.71
N GLY A 361 0.88 -3.72 1.98
CA GLY A 361 -0.09 -4.75 2.35
C GLY A 361 -1.51 -4.35 1.97
N TRP A 362 -1.85 -3.06 2.13
CA TRP A 362 -3.15 -2.50 1.72
C TRP A 362 -3.47 -2.83 0.26
N TRP A 363 -2.55 -2.56 -0.68
CA TRP A 363 -2.78 -2.87 -2.09
C TRP A 363 -2.81 -4.37 -2.38
N GLY A 364 -1.95 -5.17 -1.75
CA GLY A 364 -2.01 -6.63 -1.87
C GLY A 364 -3.37 -7.19 -1.45
N ALA A 365 -3.91 -6.71 -0.33
CA ALA A 365 -5.22 -7.10 0.18
C ALA A 365 -6.39 -6.60 -0.70
N TRP A 366 -6.33 -5.36 -1.16
CA TRP A 366 -7.36 -4.80 -2.03
C TRP A 366 -7.44 -5.54 -3.38
N LEU A 367 -6.28 -5.92 -3.94
CA LEU A 367 -6.21 -6.70 -5.18
C LEU A 367 -6.70 -8.14 -5.00
N ALA A 368 -6.42 -8.79 -3.87
CA ALA A 368 -6.92 -10.13 -3.55
C ALA A 368 -8.45 -10.22 -3.54
N GLY A 369 -9.12 -9.17 -3.04
CA GLY A 369 -10.58 -9.03 -3.15
C GLY A 369 -11.41 -9.91 -2.20
N GLY A 370 -10.78 -10.74 -1.35
CA GLY A 370 -11.47 -11.47 -0.30
C GLY A 370 -11.52 -10.74 1.04
N GLU A 371 -11.68 -11.51 2.12
CA GLU A 371 -11.74 -10.98 3.48
C GLU A 371 -10.38 -10.43 3.92
N VAL A 372 -10.38 -9.27 4.58
CA VAL A 372 -9.16 -8.57 5.00
C VAL A 372 -9.22 -8.25 6.48
N VAL A 373 -8.18 -8.68 7.20
CA VAL A 373 -7.95 -8.31 8.61
C VAL A 373 -6.79 -7.32 8.70
N TYR A 374 -6.99 -6.16 9.33
CA TYR A 374 -5.97 -5.12 9.49
C TYR A 374 -5.65 -4.80 10.95
N PHE A 375 -4.42 -4.34 11.19
CA PHE A 375 -3.93 -4.00 12.52
C PHE A 375 -4.44 -2.61 12.94
N LYS A 376 -5.30 -2.57 13.97
CA LYS A 376 -5.88 -1.32 14.50
C LYS A 376 -4.87 -0.44 15.23
N GLY A 377 -3.78 -1.01 15.73
CA GLY A 377 -2.74 -0.26 16.45
C GLY A 377 -1.86 0.63 15.56
N PHE A 378 -2.13 0.70 14.25
CA PHE A 378 -1.56 1.70 13.35
C PHE A 378 -2.60 2.75 12.92
N PRO A 379 -2.25 4.05 12.95
CA PRO A 379 -1.07 4.63 13.61
C PRO A 379 -1.17 4.54 15.15
N ARG A 380 -0.07 4.83 15.86
CA ARG A 380 -0.10 4.89 17.33
C ARG A 380 -1.16 5.90 17.79
N PRO A 381 -2.10 5.54 18.69
CA PRO A 381 -3.09 6.48 19.21
C PRO A 381 -2.46 7.77 19.75
N GLY A 382 -3.03 8.92 19.38
CA GLY A 382 -2.57 10.25 19.80
C GLY A 382 -1.32 10.79 19.08
N SER A 383 -0.74 10.02 18.15
CA SER A 383 0.42 10.44 17.36
C SER A 383 0.10 11.50 16.30
N VAL A 384 1.12 12.04 15.63
CA VAL A 384 0.96 13.02 14.55
C VAL A 384 0.16 12.42 13.39
N ILE A 385 0.45 11.16 13.02
CA ILE A 385 -0.26 10.48 11.95
C ILE A 385 -1.72 10.20 12.36
N ASP A 386 -1.94 9.76 13.59
CA ASP A 386 -3.30 9.48 14.11
C ASP A 386 -4.20 10.72 14.06
N LYS A 387 -3.67 11.88 14.46
CA LYS A 387 -4.40 13.16 14.41
C LYS A 387 -4.70 13.62 12.98
N GLY A 388 -3.88 13.23 12.00
CA GLY A 388 -4.02 13.64 10.61
C GLY A 388 -4.85 12.67 9.75
N MET A 389 -4.98 11.42 10.17
CA MET A 389 -5.57 10.33 9.39
C MET A 389 -7.06 10.16 9.67
N CYS A 390 -7.83 9.80 8.63
CA CYS A 390 -9.19 9.31 8.79
C CYS A 390 -9.20 7.79 8.52
N ARG A 391 -9.41 6.98 9.57
CA ARG A 391 -9.35 5.52 9.46
C ARG A 391 -10.39 4.97 8.46
N ASP A 392 -11.59 5.53 8.46
CA ASP A 392 -12.70 5.13 7.57
C ASP A 392 -12.46 5.55 6.10
N ASP A 393 -11.58 6.52 5.87
CA ASP A 393 -11.16 6.90 4.53
C ASP A 393 -9.99 6.04 4.04
N TYR A 394 -9.17 5.51 4.95
CA TYR A 394 -8.03 4.67 4.62
C TYR A 394 -8.42 3.20 4.43
N TYR A 395 -9.11 2.60 5.39
CA TYR A 395 -9.57 1.21 5.31
C TYR A 395 -11.00 1.16 4.77
N PRO A 396 -11.27 0.34 3.72
CA PRO A 396 -12.62 0.08 3.26
C PRO A 396 -13.51 -0.47 4.38
N PRO A 397 -14.82 -0.12 4.42
CA PRO A 397 -15.70 -0.46 5.54
C PRO A 397 -15.92 -1.96 5.75
N GLN A 398 -15.70 -2.78 4.71
CA GLN A 398 -15.81 -4.23 4.78
C GLN A 398 -14.57 -4.91 5.39
N TRP A 399 -13.49 -4.17 5.67
CA TRP A 399 -12.29 -4.72 6.28
C TRP A 399 -12.41 -4.79 7.80
N ILE A 400 -11.86 -5.84 8.39
CA ILE A 400 -12.02 -6.16 9.80
C ILE A 400 -10.78 -5.68 10.56
N GLY A 401 -10.94 -4.69 11.43
CA GLY A 401 -9.85 -4.23 12.27
C GLY A 401 -9.72 -5.06 13.55
N MET A 402 -8.53 -5.54 13.85
CA MET A 402 -8.20 -6.24 15.10
C MET A 402 -7.03 -5.60 15.83
N ASP A 403 -7.08 -5.71 17.16
CA ASP A 403 -6.00 -5.31 18.09
C ASP A 403 -5.03 -6.45 18.35
#